data_AF-A0A349KPR6-F1
#
_entry.id   AF-A0A349KPR6-F1
#
_cell.length_a   1.000
_cell.length_b   1.000
_cell.length_c   1.000
_cell.angle_alpha   90.00
_cell.angle_beta   90.00
_cell.angle_gamma   90.00
#
_symmetry.space_group_name_H-M   'P 1'
#
loop_
_entity.id
_entity.type
_entity.pdbx_description
1 polymer ?
#
loop_
_entity_poly.entity_id
_entity_poly.type
_entity_poly.pdbx_seq_one_letter_code
_entity_poly.pdbx_strand_id
1 'polypeptide(L)'
;MPALEVKYKNAALRVEMDDNRSAALFINNIQRMQESLTTLPGTLRLSSSVQTDYEWHEFIEVIVTVDEKEITISLRASDSEITCETYPAQMDDNG
;
A
#
# COMPACT_ATOMS: atom_id res chain seq x y z
N MET A 1 8.46 3.17 -9.92
CA MET A 1 8.13 2.92 -8.50
C MET A 1 6.68 3.32 -8.25
N PRO A 2 5.75 2.34 -8.12
CA PRO A 2 4.36 2.59 -7.76
C PRO A 2 4.26 3.28 -6.41
N ALA A 3 3.53 4.39 -6.34
CA ALA A 3 3.30 5.11 -5.10
C ALA A 3 1.90 5.70 -5.07
N LEU A 4 1.19 5.45 -3.98
CA LEU A 4 -0.19 5.87 -3.74
C LEU A 4 -0.24 6.74 -2.48
N GLU A 5 -0.63 8.00 -2.61
CA GLU A 5 -0.79 8.92 -1.48
C GLU A 5 -2.21 9.46 -1.42
N VAL A 6 -2.82 9.40 -0.23
CA VAL A 6 -4.16 9.92 0.01
C VAL A 6 -4.24 10.55 1.41
N LYS A 7 -4.95 11.68 1.51
CA LYS A 7 -5.33 12.25 2.80
C LYS A 7 -6.66 11.66 3.23
N TYR A 8 -6.67 11.01 4.38
CA TYR A 8 -7.88 10.43 4.98
C TYR A 8 -8.05 10.99 6.39
N LYS A 9 -9.12 11.79 6.58
CA LYS A 9 -9.35 12.57 7.81
C LYS A 9 -8.09 13.38 8.19
N ASN A 10 -7.57 13.19 9.40
CA ASN A 10 -6.37 13.86 9.93
C ASN A 10 -5.07 13.09 9.67
N ALA A 11 -5.08 12.07 8.79
CA ALA A 11 -3.91 11.26 8.47
C ALA A 11 -3.53 11.35 6.99
N ALA A 12 -2.25 11.56 6.70
CA ALA A 12 -1.68 11.35 5.38
C ALA A 12 -1.24 9.89 5.27
N LEU A 13 -1.90 9.13 4.39
CA LEU A 13 -1.60 7.73 4.15
C LEU A 13 -0.83 7.61 2.84
N ARG A 14 0.32 6.95 2.87
CA ARG A 14 1.13 6.72 1.68
C ARG A 14 1.61 5.29 1.62
N VAL A 15 1.54 4.70 0.44
CA VAL A 15 2.09 3.38 0.13
C VAL A 15 3.11 3.56 -0.96
N GLU A 16 4.30 3.02 -0.74
CA GLU A 16 5.36 3.00 -1.74
C GLU A 16 5.76 1.55 -1.97
N MET A 17 5.95 1.19 -3.23
CA MET A 17 6.52 -0.09 -3.62
C MET A 17 7.86 0.14 -4.29
N ASP A 18 8.90 -0.50 -3.76
CA ASP A 18 10.25 -0.45 -4.32
C ASP A 18 10.47 -1.54 -5.38
N ASP A 19 11.58 -1.45 -6.12
CA ASP A 19 11.92 -2.37 -7.19
C ASP A 19 12.20 -3.81 -6.70
N ASN A 20 12.52 -4.00 -5.41
CA ASN A 20 12.66 -5.31 -4.77
C ASN A 20 11.32 -5.91 -4.32
N ARG A 21 10.19 -5.34 -4.76
CA ARG A 21 8.83 -5.80 -4.41
C ARG A 21 8.60 -5.73 -2.90
N SER A 22 9.20 -4.77 -2.23
CA SER A 22 8.85 -4.38 -0.87
C SER A 22 7.82 -3.27 -0.92
N ALA A 23 6.72 -3.46 -0.23
CA ALA A 23 5.73 -2.43 -0.01
C ALA A 23 5.94 -1.85 1.39
N ALA A 24 5.84 -0.53 1.53
CA ALA A 24 5.94 0.18 2.79
C ALA A 24 4.73 1.08 2.99
N LEU A 25 4.11 0.98 4.17
CA LEU A 25 3.01 1.83 4.61
C LEU A 25 3.56 2.97 5.47
N PHE A 26 3.27 4.19 5.05
CA PHE A 26 3.58 5.42 5.75
C PHE A 26 2.30 6.09 6.23
N ILE A 27 2.33 6.57 7.47
CA ILE A 27 1.23 7.32 8.07
C ILE A 27 1.83 8.59 8.66
N ASN A 28 1.36 9.75 8.20
CA ASN A 28 1.94 11.06 8.53
C ASN A 28 3.46 11.09 8.27
N ASN A 29 3.87 10.51 7.13
CA ASN A 29 5.27 10.42 6.69
C ASN A 29 6.19 9.57 7.60
N ILE A 30 5.62 8.78 8.52
CA ILE A 30 6.33 7.81 9.36
C ILE A 30 6.05 6.41 8.81
N GLN A 31 7.11 5.65 8.50
CA GLN A 31 6.98 4.25 8.11
C GLN A 31 6.43 3.43 9.29
N ARG A 32 5.29 2.77 9.09
CA ARG A 32 4.60 1.98 10.11
C ARG A 32 4.85 0.49 9.95
N MET A 33 4.90 0.04 8.70
CA MET A 33 5.09 -1.36 8.35
C MET A 33 5.75 -1.45 6.98
N GLN A 34 6.49 -2.54 6.78
CA GLN A 34 7.07 -2.89 5.49
C GLN A 34 7.06 -4.39 5.37
N GLU A 35 6.70 -4.89 4.19
CA GLU A 35 6.65 -6.31 3.85
C GLU A 35 7.24 -6.50 2.46
N SER A 36 7.87 -7.64 2.20
CA SER A 36 8.51 -7.93 0.93
C SER A 36 7.99 -9.22 0.34
N LEU A 37 7.77 -9.21 -0.98
CA LEU A 37 7.26 -10.38 -1.68
C LEU A 37 8.40 -11.30 -2.10
N THR A 38 8.35 -12.55 -1.67
CA THR A 38 9.40 -13.55 -1.98
C THR A 38 9.12 -14.35 -3.27
N THR A 39 7.87 -14.40 -3.72
CA THR A 39 7.42 -15.20 -4.88
C THR A 39 6.35 -14.46 -5.69
N LEU A 40 6.35 -14.65 -7.01
CA LEU A 40 5.30 -14.14 -7.91
C LEU A 40 4.45 -15.29 -8.50
N PRO A 41 3.13 -15.08 -8.70
CA PRO A 41 2.34 -13.94 -8.21
C PRO A 41 2.17 -14.00 -6.69
N GLY A 42 1.84 -12.87 -6.07
CA GLY A 42 1.69 -12.83 -4.61
C GLY A 42 0.99 -11.59 -4.09
N THR A 43 0.62 -11.64 -2.83
CA THR A 43 -0.10 -10.55 -2.15
C THR A 43 0.62 -10.17 -0.87
N LEU A 44 0.90 -8.88 -0.71
CA LEU A 44 1.37 -8.28 0.53
C LEU A 44 0.22 -7.60 1.24
N ARG A 45 0.17 -7.75 2.56
CA ARG A 45 -0.85 -7.14 3.40
C ARG A 45 -0.19 -6.38 4.52
N LEU A 46 -0.23 -5.06 4.45
CA LEU A 46 0.29 -4.17 5.47
C LEU A 46 -0.87 -3.57 6.24
N SER A 47 -0.71 -3.38 7.54
CA SER A 47 -1.75 -2.74 8.33
C SER A 47 -1.20 -1.97 9.51
N SER A 48 -1.94 -0.95 9.93
CA SER A 48 -1.63 -0.19 11.13
C SER A 48 -2.86 0.52 11.66
N SER A 49 -3.02 0.55 12.98
CA SER A 49 -4.02 1.39 13.63
C SER A 49 -3.56 2.85 13.67
N VAL A 50 -4.46 3.75 13.27
CA VAL A 50 -4.24 5.21 13.23
C VAL A 50 -5.29 5.90 14.06
N GLN A 51 -4.86 6.75 14.99
CA GLN A 51 -5.78 7.64 15.68
C GLN A 51 -6.21 8.74 14.71
N THR A 52 -7.49 8.75 14.34
CA THR A 52 -8.05 9.76 13.42
C THR A 52 -8.75 10.90 14.16
N ASP A 53 -9.18 10.65 15.41
CA ASP A 53 -9.87 11.58 16.31
C ASP A 53 -9.58 11.25 17.79
N TYR A 54 -10.12 12.06 18.72
CA TYR A 54 -9.81 12.00 20.16
C TYR A 54 -9.94 10.59 20.78
N GLU A 55 -10.93 9.80 20.36
CA GLU A 55 -11.14 8.42 20.85
C GLU A 55 -11.17 7.36 19.73
N TRP A 56 -11.13 7.78 18.46
CA TRP A 56 -11.33 6.87 17.33
C TRP A 56 -10.00 6.42 16.73
N HIS A 57 -9.77 5.11 16.79
CA HIS A 57 -8.71 4.44 16.06
C HIS A 57 -9.32 3.77 14.84
N GLU A 58 -8.77 4.07 13.66
CA GLU A 58 -9.12 3.37 12.43
C GLU A 58 -8.03 2.38 12.09
N PHE A 59 -8.45 1.21 11.62
CA PHE A 59 -7.54 0.20 11.15
C PHE A 59 -7.26 0.45 9.68
N ILE A 60 -6.06 0.92 9.35
CA ILE A 60 -5.64 1.11 7.96
C ILE A 60 -5.05 -0.20 7.45
N GLU A 61 -5.53 -0.64 6.30
CA GLU A 61 -5.07 -1.83 5.62
C GLU A 61 -4.67 -1.50 4.19
N VAL A 62 -3.55 -2.06 3.76
CA VAL A 62 -3.05 -1.97 2.40
C VAL A 62 -2.89 -3.39 1.87
N ILE A 63 -3.51 -3.64 0.73
CA ILE A 63 -3.39 -4.88 -0.01
C ILE A 63 -2.65 -4.56 -1.30
N VAL A 64 -1.47 -5.14 -1.46
CA VAL A 64 -0.69 -5.03 -2.69
C VAL A 64 -0.69 -6.39 -3.37
N THR A 65 -1.37 -6.50 -4.49
CA THR A 65 -1.36 -7.70 -5.34
C THR A 65 -0.38 -7.47 -6.48
N VAL A 66 0.59 -8.36 -6.61
CA VAL A 66 1.63 -8.30 -7.63
C VAL A 66 1.56 -9.55 -8.47
N ASP A 67 1.34 -9.35 -9.76
CA ASP A 67 1.34 -10.39 -10.77
C ASP A 67 2.43 -10.10 -11.82
N GLU A 68 2.55 -10.97 -12.82
CA GLU A 68 3.57 -10.83 -13.87
C GLU A 68 3.37 -9.58 -14.75
N LYS A 69 2.16 -9.00 -14.76
CA LYS A 69 1.77 -7.91 -15.66
C LYS A 69 1.37 -6.63 -14.96
N GLU A 70 0.92 -6.72 -13.72
CA GLU A 70 0.30 -5.61 -13.01
C GLU A 70 0.58 -5.65 -11.51
N ILE A 71 0.57 -4.47 -10.91
CA ILE A 71 0.65 -4.23 -9.49
C ILE A 71 -0.61 -3.46 -9.11
N THR A 72 -1.46 -4.05 -8.29
CA THR A 72 -2.65 -3.37 -7.75
C THR A 72 -2.43 -3.05 -6.28
N ILE A 73 -2.62 -1.79 -5.91
CA ILE A 73 -2.53 -1.30 -4.53
C ILE A 73 -3.92 -0.82 -4.13
N SER A 74 -4.55 -1.50 -3.16
CA SER A 74 -5.80 -1.07 -2.54
C SER A 74 -5.52 -0.62 -1.12
N LEU A 75 -5.97 0.59 -0.78
CA LEU A 75 -5.87 1.16 0.55
C LEU A 75 -7.26 1.29 1.17
N ARG A 76 -7.40 0.77 2.38
CA ARG A 76 -8.67 0.60 3.07
C ARG A 76 -8.59 1.13 4.49
N ALA A 77 -9.68 1.67 5.00
CA ALA A 77 -9.89 1.95 6.41
C ALA A 77 -11.03 1.06 6.90
N SER A 78 -10.71 0.14 7.81
CA SER A 78 -11.62 -0.91 8.28
C SER A 78 -12.21 -1.65 7.07
N ASP A 79 -13.53 -1.63 6.88
CA ASP A 79 -14.20 -2.29 5.76
C ASP A 79 -14.34 -1.41 4.49
N SER A 80 -13.99 -0.12 4.56
CA SER A 80 -14.18 0.83 3.45
C SER A 80 -12.92 1.01 2.62
N GLU A 81 -13.01 0.84 1.30
CA GLU A 81 -11.94 1.23 0.37
C GLU A 81 -11.85 2.75 0.31
N ILE A 82 -10.65 3.28 0.51
CA ILE A 82 -10.35 4.71 0.37
C ILE A 82 -9.94 5.00 -1.08
N THR A 83 -9.06 4.16 -1.62
CA THR A 83 -8.56 4.30 -2.99
C THR A 83 -7.95 2.98 -3.47
N CYS A 84 -7.92 2.80 -4.79
CA CYS A 84 -7.31 1.66 -5.46
C CYS A 84 -6.66 2.14 -6.75
N GLU A 85 -5.39 1.79 -6.96
CA GLU A 85 -4.67 2.07 -8.19
C GLU A 85 -3.96 0.83 -8.72
N THR A 86 -3.98 0.68 -10.04
CA THR A 86 -3.31 -0.39 -10.76
C THR A 86 -2.22 0.20 -11.65
N TYR A 87 -1.02 -0.35 -11.53
CA TYR A 87 0.17 0.03 -12.27
C TYR A 87 0.64 -1.15 -13.12
N PRO A 88 1.24 -0.92 -14.29
CA PRO A 88 1.91 -2.00 -15.01
C PRO A 88 3.08 -2.54 -14.17
N ALA A 89 3.18 -3.86 -14.02
CA ALA A 89 4.40 -4.48 -13.55
C ALA A 89 5.43 -4.23 -14.65
N GLN A 90 6.52 -3.52 -14.33
CA GLN A 90 7.51 -3.10 -15.32
C GLN A 90 8.03 -4.35 -16.04
N MET A 91 7.61 -4.55 -17.30
CA MET A 91 8.24 -5.50 -18.20
C MET A 91 9.57 -4.87 -18.60
N ASP A 92 10.68 -5.47 -18.17
CA ASP A 92 11.95 -5.32 -18.88
C ASP A 92 11.75 -5.86 -20.30
N ASP A 93 11.20 -5.02 -21.19
CA ASP A 93 11.42 -5.15 -22.62
C ASP A 93 12.80 -4.51 -22.89
N ASN A 94 13.83 -5.35 -22.88
CA ASN A 94 15.05 -5.04 -23.57
C ASN A 94 15.56 -6.34 -24.18
N GLY A 95 15.32 -6.47 -25.48
CA GLY A 95 15.61 -7.67 -26.29
C GLY A 95 17.07 -7.88 -26.66
#